data_AF-A0A183HZU7-F1
#
_entry.id   AF-A0A183HZU7-F1
#
_cell.length_a   1.000
_cell.length_b   1.000
_cell.length_c   1.000
_cell.angle_alpha   90.00
_cell.angle_beta   90.00
_cell.angle_gamma   90.00
#
_symmetry.space_group_name_H-M   'P 1'
#
loop_
_entity.id
_entity.type
_entity.pdbx_description
1 polymer ?
#
loop_
_entity_poly.entity_id
_entity_poly.type
_entity_poly.pdbx_seq_one_letter_code
_entity_poly.pdbx_strand_id
1 'polypeptide(L)'
;MNDGRRHEYQMASGCSSWLSIFRMVSITLSYSQFDTNYDGYIATNDLKRFVRSSAASFGLSREEANILLKNVDKNGDHLLDFAEFCTLMSKAKKLRMRHVLFRAAQMVVPRSNRTVPFSYLQQYNCFPPPFFMLCISILEIVIYVYYVVQFGTGIEMYGPVPQQSLLIFNPHKTSEVWRYLTYMFIHIGIIHLVFNVLTQIILGIPLELVHKFWRIALVYLSGVLAGSLLDYAIDPRIYLAGASGGVYALLAAHLAELLINWTEMEFALYRALVLAVLIISDVSLVIYHRYYLNSADKVSYISHFAGFMAGVLMGTIVLRNFRKKNWERVVWWIAFAIAGLSFSALVLLNIIPHI
;
A
#
# COMPACT_ATOMS: atom_id res chain seq x y z
N MET A 1 -2.83 -32.22 -40.96
CA MET A 1 -2.25 -30.91 -40.59
C MET A 1 -3.36 -29.88 -40.43
N ASN A 2 -3.99 -29.76 -39.26
CA ASN A 2 -4.75 -28.56 -38.88
C ASN A 2 -5.14 -28.55 -37.38
N ASP A 3 -4.15 -28.56 -36.48
CA ASP A 3 -4.39 -28.55 -35.01
C ASP A 3 -3.52 -27.54 -34.24
N GLY A 4 -3.11 -26.45 -34.91
CA GLY A 4 -2.19 -25.46 -34.32
C GLY A 4 -2.82 -24.14 -33.89
N ARG A 5 -4.07 -23.85 -34.30
CA ARG A 5 -4.65 -22.49 -34.21
C ARG A 5 -5.71 -22.28 -33.12
N ARG A 6 -6.05 -23.32 -32.33
CA ARG A 6 -7.07 -23.19 -31.27
C ARG A 6 -6.53 -22.98 -29.85
N HIS A 7 -5.23 -23.18 -29.61
CA HIS A 7 -4.67 -23.10 -28.25
C HIS A 7 -4.23 -21.70 -27.79
N GLU A 8 -4.03 -20.73 -28.70
CA GLU A 8 -3.58 -19.37 -28.29
C GLU A 8 -4.72 -18.44 -27.83
N TYR A 9 -5.98 -18.74 -28.18
CA TYR A 9 -7.11 -17.87 -27.82
C TYR A 9 -7.71 -18.14 -26.43
N GLN A 10 -7.28 -19.19 -25.73
CA GLN A 10 -7.89 -19.60 -24.45
C GLN A 10 -7.11 -19.20 -23.19
N MET A 11 -5.89 -18.66 -23.30
CA MET A 11 -5.07 -18.30 -22.12
C MET A 11 -5.27 -16.84 -21.63
N ALA A 12 -6.06 -16.02 -22.33
CA ALA A 12 -6.21 -14.58 -22.03
C ALA A 12 -7.57 -14.17 -21.42
N SER A 13 -8.49 -15.10 -21.19
CA SER A 13 -9.90 -14.80 -20.86
C SER A 13 -10.23 -14.75 -19.36
N GLY A 14 -9.32 -15.14 -18.46
CA GLY A 14 -9.70 -15.34 -17.05
C GLY A 14 -9.71 -14.10 -16.15
N CYS A 15 -9.06 -12.99 -16.52
CA CYS A 15 -8.83 -11.86 -15.58
C CYS A 15 -9.05 -10.47 -16.20
N SER A 16 -9.61 -10.40 -17.40
CA SER A 16 -9.58 -9.20 -18.25
C SER A 16 -10.94 -8.52 -18.48
N SER A 17 -12.07 -9.10 -18.07
CA SER A 17 -13.37 -8.67 -18.61
C SER A 17 -13.91 -7.33 -18.10
N TRP A 18 -13.59 -6.89 -16.87
CA TRP A 18 -14.12 -5.62 -16.32
C TRP A 18 -13.10 -4.46 -16.34
N LEU A 19 -11.80 -4.78 -16.28
CA LEU A 19 -10.69 -3.81 -16.38
C LEU A 19 -10.33 -3.44 -17.83
N SER A 20 -10.83 -4.20 -18.82
CA SER A 20 -10.57 -3.97 -20.24
C SER A 20 -11.34 -2.76 -20.76
N ILE A 21 -12.62 -2.57 -20.40
CA ILE A 21 -13.46 -1.51 -20.99
C ILE A 21 -12.92 -0.12 -20.67
N PHE A 22 -12.63 0.19 -19.40
CA PHE A 22 -12.06 1.49 -19.01
C PHE A 22 -10.65 1.73 -19.59
N ARG A 23 -9.83 0.67 -19.71
CA ARG A 23 -8.53 0.77 -20.38
C ARG A 23 -8.68 0.97 -21.88
N MET A 24 -9.61 0.27 -22.52
CA MET A 24 -9.88 0.33 -23.95
C MET A 24 -10.38 1.71 -24.32
N VAL A 25 -11.34 2.27 -23.58
CA VAL A 25 -11.81 3.66 -23.78
C VAL A 25 -10.66 4.67 -23.64
N SER A 26 -9.81 4.54 -22.62
CA SER A 26 -8.66 5.45 -22.44
C SER A 26 -7.59 5.30 -23.54
N ILE A 27 -7.36 4.08 -24.02
CA ILE A 27 -6.41 3.79 -25.12
C ILE A 27 -6.98 4.30 -26.45
N THR A 28 -8.27 4.10 -26.72
CA THR A 28 -8.95 4.59 -27.93
C THR A 28 -8.99 6.12 -27.97
N LEU A 29 -9.29 6.78 -26.85
CA LEU A 29 -9.22 8.24 -26.74
C LEU A 29 -7.80 8.77 -26.98
N SER A 30 -6.79 8.07 -26.47
CA SER A 30 -5.38 8.43 -26.73
C SER A 30 -5.03 8.23 -28.20
N TYR A 31 -5.49 7.13 -28.82
CA TYR A 31 -5.25 6.84 -30.23
C TYR A 31 -5.83 7.93 -31.13
N SER A 32 -7.08 8.34 -30.90
CA SER A 32 -7.73 9.41 -31.66
C SER A 32 -7.07 10.79 -31.49
N GLN A 33 -6.27 11.00 -30.44
CA GLN A 33 -5.47 12.23 -30.30
C GLN A 33 -4.23 12.23 -31.20
N PHE A 34 -3.73 11.05 -31.58
CA PHE A 34 -2.56 10.90 -32.43
C PHE A 34 -2.92 10.71 -33.91
N ASP A 35 -4.06 10.08 -34.20
CA ASP A 35 -4.66 9.96 -35.53
C ASP A 35 -5.46 11.24 -35.86
N THR A 36 -4.75 12.30 -36.25
CA THR A 36 -5.34 13.64 -36.48
C THR A 36 -6.11 13.75 -37.80
N ASN A 37 -5.84 12.88 -38.76
CA ASN A 37 -6.51 12.81 -40.06
C ASN A 37 -7.60 11.71 -40.10
N TYR A 38 -7.81 10.97 -39.01
CA TYR A 38 -8.83 9.94 -38.84
C TYR A 38 -8.73 8.83 -39.90
N ASP A 39 -7.51 8.53 -40.37
CA ASP A 39 -7.29 7.50 -41.37
C ASP A 39 -7.09 6.11 -40.74
N GLY A 40 -7.07 6.03 -39.41
CA GLY A 40 -6.90 4.79 -38.65
C GLY A 40 -5.44 4.34 -38.57
N TYR A 41 -4.48 5.23 -38.86
CA TYR A 41 -3.05 4.96 -38.79
C TYR A 41 -2.30 6.12 -38.14
N ILE A 42 -1.17 5.81 -37.47
CA ILE A 42 -0.26 6.84 -36.96
C ILE A 42 1.08 6.68 -37.66
N ALA A 43 1.54 7.73 -38.35
CA ALA A 43 2.86 7.71 -38.97
C ALA A 43 3.96 7.43 -37.92
N THR A 44 4.72 6.36 -38.14
CA THR A 44 5.71 5.89 -37.14
C THR A 44 6.79 6.92 -36.84
N ASN A 45 7.14 7.77 -37.80
CA ASN A 45 8.13 8.84 -37.62
C ASN A 45 7.65 9.93 -36.67
N ASP A 46 6.38 10.34 -36.79
CA ASP A 46 5.78 11.36 -35.93
C ASP A 46 5.62 10.84 -34.51
N LEU A 47 5.21 9.57 -34.37
CA LEU A 47 5.16 8.89 -33.08
C LEU A 47 6.54 8.77 -32.43
N LYS A 48 7.57 8.34 -33.19
CA LYS A 48 8.95 8.26 -32.68
C LYS A 48 9.46 9.62 -32.24
N ARG A 49 9.17 10.68 -32.99
CA ARG A 49 9.54 12.06 -32.63
C ARG A 49 8.83 12.50 -31.35
N PHE A 50 7.51 12.26 -31.25
CA PHE A 50 6.70 12.61 -30.09
C PHE A 50 7.14 11.86 -28.83
N VAL A 51 7.32 10.54 -28.90
CA VAL A 51 7.75 9.74 -27.74
C VAL A 51 9.14 10.16 -27.28
N ARG A 52 10.06 10.53 -28.21
CA ARG A 52 11.38 11.05 -27.85
C ARG A 52 11.33 12.46 -27.24
N SER A 53 10.47 13.35 -27.75
CA SER A 53 10.31 14.71 -27.18
C SER A 53 9.61 14.68 -25.83
N SER A 54 8.65 13.77 -25.64
CA SER A 54 7.88 13.59 -24.42
C SER A 54 8.47 12.55 -23.47
N ALA A 55 9.60 11.91 -23.82
CA ALA A 55 10.20 10.85 -23.01
C ALA A 55 10.44 11.31 -21.56
N ALA A 56 10.94 12.54 -21.40
CA ALA A 56 11.21 13.13 -20.09
C ALA A 56 9.93 13.37 -19.27
N SER A 57 8.82 13.79 -19.89
CA SER A 57 7.54 14.00 -19.19
C SER A 57 6.90 12.67 -18.75
N PHE A 58 7.17 11.59 -19.47
CA PHE A 58 6.83 10.23 -19.06
C PHE A 58 7.83 9.59 -18.07
N GLY A 59 8.92 10.29 -17.75
CA GLY A 59 9.97 9.80 -16.84
C GLY A 59 10.89 8.74 -17.43
N LEU A 60 10.97 8.66 -18.77
CA LEU A 60 11.81 7.71 -19.51
C LEU A 60 13.14 8.36 -19.93
N SER A 61 14.22 7.59 -19.89
CA SER A 61 15.47 7.97 -20.56
C SER A 61 15.33 7.88 -22.09
N ARG A 62 16.21 8.58 -22.83
CA ARG A 62 16.25 8.47 -24.32
C ARG A 62 16.46 7.03 -24.77
N GLU A 63 17.27 6.27 -24.04
CA GLU A 63 17.55 4.86 -24.34
C GLU A 63 16.31 3.98 -24.14
N GLU A 64 15.57 4.18 -23.04
CA GLU A 64 14.33 3.47 -22.78
C GLU A 64 13.23 3.83 -23.78
N ALA A 65 13.16 5.10 -24.21
CA ALA A 65 12.26 5.50 -25.29
C ALA A 65 12.62 4.81 -26.62
N ASN A 66 13.92 4.66 -26.93
CA ASN A 66 14.36 3.92 -28.11
C ASN A 66 14.02 2.42 -28.01
N ILE A 67 14.18 1.80 -26.83
CA ILE A 67 13.78 0.41 -26.59
C ILE A 67 12.27 0.24 -26.73
N LEU A 68 11.47 1.18 -26.21
CA LEU A 68 10.02 1.19 -26.32
C LEU A 68 9.57 1.20 -27.79
N LEU A 69 10.21 2.05 -28.60
CA LEU A 69 9.92 2.24 -30.02
C LEU A 69 10.52 1.14 -30.91
N LYS A 70 11.36 0.25 -30.36
CA LYS A 70 11.98 -0.84 -31.10
C LYS A 70 10.93 -1.89 -31.48
N ASN A 71 10.87 -2.20 -32.78
CA ASN A 71 9.93 -3.17 -33.36
C ASN A 71 8.46 -2.84 -33.01
N VAL A 72 8.12 -1.54 -33.01
CA VAL A 72 6.74 -1.09 -32.77
C VAL A 72 5.87 -1.30 -34.01
N ASP A 73 6.45 -1.02 -35.17
CA ASP A 73 5.98 -1.34 -36.51
C ASP A 73 6.47 -2.76 -36.82
N LYS A 74 5.57 -3.74 -36.71
CA LYS A 74 5.87 -5.16 -36.87
C LYS A 74 5.74 -5.61 -38.32
N ASN A 75 4.82 -5.00 -39.05
CA ASN A 75 4.53 -5.32 -40.45
C ASN A 75 5.43 -4.55 -41.43
N GLY A 76 6.16 -3.55 -40.96
CA GLY A 76 7.13 -2.76 -41.72
C GLY A 76 6.49 -1.73 -42.65
N ASP A 77 5.24 -1.36 -42.42
CA ASP A 77 4.47 -0.48 -43.32
C ASP A 77 4.69 1.02 -43.03
N HIS A 78 5.53 1.36 -42.05
CA HIS A 78 5.82 2.71 -41.58
C HIS A 78 4.62 3.47 -40.99
N LEU A 79 3.49 2.80 -40.87
CA LEU A 79 2.29 3.22 -40.19
C LEU A 79 2.16 2.42 -38.90
N LEU A 80 1.21 2.82 -38.06
CA LEU A 80 0.98 2.16 -36.79
C LEU A 80 -0.50 1.98 -36.60
N ASP A 81 -0.92 0.73 -36.71
CA ASP A 81 -2.31 0.35 -36.54
C ASP A 81 -2.71 0.36 -35.04
N PHE A 82 -4.01 0.17 -34.78
CA PHE A 82 -4.53 0.14 -33.42
C PHE A 82 -3.93 -0.99 -32.56
N ALA A 83 -3.60 -2.14 -33.14
CA ALA A 83 -3.06 -3.30 -32.41
C ALA A 83 -1.58 -3.07 -32.01
N GLU A 84 -0.80 -2.48 -32.91
CA GLU A 84 0.56 -2.03 -32.67
C GLU A 84 0.61 -0.90 -31.65
N PHE A 85 -0.34 0.04 -31.71
CA PHE A 85 -0.53 1.07 -30.69
C PHE A 85 -0.84 0.49 -29.32
N CYS A 86 -1.77 -0.47 -29.23
CA CYS A 86 -2.07 -1.17 -27.97
C CYS A 86 -0.83 -1.87 -27.41
N THR A 87 -0.01 -2.48 -28.27
CA THR A 87 1.24 -3.13 -27.89
C THR A 87 2.24 -2.12 -27.33
N LEU A 88 2.40 -0.97 -28.00
CA LEU A 88 3.25 0.14 -27.55
C LEU A 88 2.83 0.65 -26.17
N MET A 89 1.54 0.95 -26.01
CA MET A 89 0.98 1.48 -24.75
C MET A 89 1.13 0.47 -23.60
N SER A 90 0.97 -0.82 -23.87
CA SER A 90 1.22 -1.88 -22.89
C SER A 90 2.68 -1.91 -22.43
N LYS A 91 3.64 -1.84 -23.37
CA LYS A 91 5.08 -1.75 -23.06
C LYS A 91 5.40 -0.48 -22.25
N ALA A 92 4.82 0.66 -22.63
CA ALA A 92 5.02 1.95 -21.96
C ALA A 92 4.52 1.90 -20.51
N LYS A 93 3.34 1.34 -20.30
CA LYS A 93 2.77 1.13 -18.97
C LYS A 93 3.63 0.22 -18.12
N LYS A 94 4.14 -0.90 -18.68
CA LYS A 94 5.05 -1.81 -17.95
C LYS A 94 6.34 -1.11 -17.54
N LEU A 95 6.96 -0.32 -18.41
CA LEU A 95 8.15 0.47 -18.09
C LEU A 95 7.86 1.50 -17.01
N ARG A 96 6.81 2.30 -17.15
CA ARG A 96 6.42 3.30 -16.15
C ARG A 96 6.14 2.67 -14.78
N MET A 97 5.43 1.55 -14.74
CA MET A 97 5.20 0.80 -13.50
C MET A 97 6.54 0.36 -12.90
N ARG A 98 7.45 -0.17 -13.72
CA ARG A 98 8.79 -0.55 -13.27
C ARG A 98 9.53 0.63 -12.63
N HIS A 99 9.52 1.81 -13.25
CA HIS A 99 10.12 3.02 -12.66
C HIS A 99 9.49 3.43 -11.33
N VAL A 100 8.16 3.40 -11.23
CA VAL A 100 7.46 3.70 -9.98
C VAL A 100 7.86 2.70 -8.88
N LEU A 101 7.92 1.41 -9.20
CA LEU A 101 8.36 0.37 -8.27
C LEU A 101 9.82 0.56 -7.82
N PHE A 102 10.72 0.93 -8.74
CA PHE A 102 12.11 1.24 -8.39
C PHE A 102 12.21 2.46 -7.49
N ARG A 103 11.47 3.53 -7.78
CA ARG A 103 11.44 4.73 -6.92
C ARG A 103 10.87 4.42 -5.54
N ALA A 104 9.78 3.67 -5.46
CA ALA A 104 9.21 3.23 -4.19
C ALA A 104 10.23 2.39 -3.39
N ALA A 105 10.90 1.43 -4.02
CA ALA A 105 11.95 0.65 -3.35
C ALA A 105 13.15 1.51 -2.93
N GLN A 106 13.53 2.52 -3.71
CA GLN A 106 14.58 3.48 -3.35
C GLN A 106 14.24 4.32 -2.11
N MET A 107 12.95 4.52 -1.81
CA MET A 107 12.54 5.23 -0.59
C MET A 107 12.91 4.45 0.66
N VAL A 108 12.97 3.11 0.60
CA VAL A 108 13.20 2.23 1.75
C VAL A 108 14.62 1.66 1.75
N VAL A 109 15.21 1.37 0.58
CA VAL A 109 16.49 0.65 0.49
C VAL A 109 17.70 1.62 0.43
N PRO A 110 18.65 1.52 1.38
CA PRO A 110 19.87 2.32 1.38
C PRO A 110 20.78 1.97 0.20
N ARG A 111 21.59 2.93 -0.26
CA ARG A 111 22.44 2.81 -1.47
C ARG A 111 23.26 1.52 -1.50
N SER A 112 23.93 1.20 -0.41
CA SER A 112 24.82 0.03 -0.26
C SER A 112 24.13 -1.34 -0.36
N ASN A 113 22.78 -1.40 -0.28
CA ASN A 113 22.00 -2.64 -0.25
C ASN A 113 21.05 -2.78 -1.46
N ARG A 114 21.15 -1.92 -2.47
CA ARG A 114 20.22 -1.87 -3.62
C ARG A 114 20.31 -3.07 -4.57
N THR A 115 21.48 -3.71 -4.69
CA THR A 115 21.73 -4.76 -5.69
C THR A 115 20.74 -5.93 -5.61
N VAL A 116 20.46 -6.40 -4.39
CA VAL A 116 19.59 -7.56 -4.17
C VAL A 116 18.11 -7.23 -4.41
N PRO A 117 17.48 -6.21 -3.78
CA PRO A 117 16.09 -5.86 -4.08
C PRO A 117 15.88 -5.46 -5.55
N PHE A 118 16.87 -4.80 -6.17
CA PHE A 118 16.71 -4.31 -7.54
C PHE A 118 16.83 -5.42 -8.59
N SER A 119 17.62 -6.47 -8.35
CA SER A 119 17.66 -7.62 -9.25
C SER A 119 16.32 -8.35 -9.27
N TYR A 120 15.65 -8.49 -8.12
CA TYR A 120 14.28 -9.01 -8.05
C TYR A 120 13.29 -8.10 -8.80
N LEU A 121 13.40 -6.77 -8.65
CA LEU A 121 12.56 -5.80 -9.38
C LEU A 121 12.84 -5.77 -10.90
N GLN A 122 14.05 -6.12 -11.35
CA GLN A 122 14.39 -6.24 -12.76
C GLN A 122 13.76 -7.48 -13.41
N GLN A 123 13.69 -8.59 -12.68
CA GLN A 123 13.03 -9.84 -13.10
C GLN A 123 11.51 -9.82 -12.89
N TYR A 124 10.99 -8.72 -12.37
CA TYR A 124 9.61 -8.59 -11.93
C TYR A 124 8.62 -8.57 -13.09
N ASN A 125 7.93 -9.69 -13.30
CA ASN A 125 6.84 -9.83 -14.25
C ASN A 125 5.49 -9.69 -13.53
N CYS A 126 5.24 -8.51 -12.95
CA CYS A 126 3.93 -8.03 -12.49
C CYS A 126 3.10 -8.90 -11.52
N PHE A 127 3.66 -9.94 -10.89
CA PHE A 127 2.99 -10.67 -9.81
C PHE A 127 4.01 -11.29 -8.83
N PRO A 128 3.81 -11.18 -7.50
CA PRO A 128 2.69 -10.48 -6.86
C PRO A 128 2.94 -8.96 -6.79
N PRO A 129 1.95 -8.09 -7.14
CA PRO A 129 1.94 -6.67 -6.76
C PRO A 129 2.11 -6.52 -5.23
N PRO A 130 2.21 -5.29 -4.67
CA PRO A 130 1.97 -5.09 -3.25
C PRO A 130 0.52 -5.52 -2.94
N PHE A 131 0.35 -6.82 -2.74
CA PHE A 131 -0.92 -7.51 -2.68
C PHE A 131 -1.57 -7.22 -1.35
N PHE A 132 -0.82 -7.30 -0.26
CA PHE A 132 -1.37 -7.12 1.07
C PHE A 132 -1.91 -5.70 1.27
N MET A 133 -1.10 -4.67 0.97
CA MET A 133 -1.51 -3.27 1.15
C MET A 133 -2.68 -2.88 0.25
N LEU A 134 -2.68 -3.32 -1.00
CA LEU A 134 -3.80 -3.02 -1.90
C LEU A 134 -5.06 -3.77 -1.50
N CYS A 135 -4.97 -5.06 -1.13
CA CYS A 135 -6.13 -5.84 -0.72
C CYS A 135 -6.76 -5.30 0.56
N ILE A 136 -5.96 -4.94 1.56
CA ILE A 136 -6.49 -4.45 2.83
C ILE A 136 -7.12 -3.05 2.68
N SER A 137 -6.50 -2.15 1.90
CA SER A 137 -7.12 -0.86 1.54
C SER A 137 -8.41 -1.01 0.75
N ILE A 138 -8.49 -1.94 -0.21
CA ILE A 138 -9.73 -2.20 -0.95
C ILE A 138 -10.81 -2.70 0.02
N LEU A 139 -10.45 -3.59 0.95
CA LEU A 139 -11.39 -4.14 1.91
C LEU A 139 -11.92 -3.06 2.88
N GLU A 140 -11.06 -2.16 3.36
CA GLU A 140 -11.44 -0.99 4.16
C GLU A 140 -12.45 -0.10 3.41
N ILE A 141 -12.17 0.21 2.13
CA ILE A 141 -13.06 1.04 1.29
C ILE A 141 -14.40 0.33 1.06
N VAL A 142 -14.39 -0.96 0.71
CA VAL A 142 -15.62 -1.73 0.45
C VAL A 142 -16.49 -1.79 1.70
N ILE A 143 -15.90 -2.06 2.87
CA ILE A 143 -16.64 -2.12 4.14
C ILE A 143 -17.20 -0.74 4.51
N TYR A 144 -16.43 0.33 4.30
CA TYR A 144 -16.93 1.69 4.53
C TYR A 144 -18.13 2.01 3.62
N VAL A 145 -18.02 1.75 2.31
CA VAL A 145 -19.12 1.96 1.35
C VAL A 145 -20.35 1.13 1.73
N TYR A 146 -20.17 -0.12 2.15
CA TYR A 146 -21.27 -0.96 2.63
C TYR A 146 -22.03 -0.30 3.79
N TYR A 147 -21.34 0.21 4.81
CA TYR A 147 -22.00 0.87 5.94
C TYR A 147 -22.64 2.21 5.58
N VAL A 148 -22.04 2.99 4.67
CA VAL A 148 -22.65 4.22 4.14
C VAL A 148 -23.98 3.92 3.45
N VAL A 149 -24.03 2.88 2.62
CA VAL A 149 -25.26 2.44 1.96
C VAL A 149 -26.28 1.92 2.97
N GLN A 150 -25.85 1.16 3.97
CA GLN A 150 -26.72 0.59 4.99
C GLN A 150 -27.39 1.66 5.88
N PHE A 151 -26.67 2.72 6.26
CA PHE A 151 -27.23 3.79 7.08
C PHE A 151 -28.09 4.78 6.30
N GLY A 152 -27.89 4.87 4.97
CA GLY A 152 -28.63 5.82 4.13
C GLY A 152 -28.31 7.29 4.41
N THR A 153 -27.28 7.58 5.21
CA THR A 153 -26.87 8.94 5.60
C THR A 153 -26.00 9.64 4.54
N GLY A 154 -25.42 8.87 3.60
CA GLY A 154 -24.48 9.38 2.61
C GLY A 154 -23.04 9.47 3.14
N ILE A 155 -22.16 10.13 2.38
CA ILE A 155 -20.74 10.27 2.74
C ILE A 155 -20.58 11.44 3.70
N GLU A 156 -20.38 11.12 4.97
CA GLU A 156 -20.16 12.08 6.05
C GLU A 156 -18.68 12.20 6.43
N MET A 157 -18.28 13.39 6.87
CA MET A 157 -16.89 13.72 7.19
C MET A 157 -16.37 13.03 8.46
N TYR A 158 -17.20 12.99 9.51
CA TYR A 158 -16.82 12.62 10.88
C TYR A 158 -17.81 11.64 11.57
N GLY A 159 -18.73 11.04 10.82
CA GLY A 159 -19.75 10.14 11.35
C GLY A 159 -20.52 9.44 10.24
N PRO A 160 -21.56 8.65 10.56
CA PRO A 160 -21.75 7.95 11.82
C PRO A 160 -20.86 6.69 11.91
N VAL A 161 -20.49 6.28 13.12
CA VAL A 161 -19.73 5.04 13.34
C VAL A 161 -20.67 3.84 13.40
N PRO A 162 -20.38 2.72 12.73
CA PRO A 162 -21.17 1.52 12.85
C PRO A 162 -20.90 0.78 14.18
N GLN A 163 -21.34 1.34 15.30
CA GLN A 163 -21.16 0.75 16.64
C GLN A 163 -21.76 -0.65 16.79
N GLN A 164 -22.85 -0.92 16.05
CA GLN A 164 -23.50 -2.24 16.04
C GLN A 164 -22.82 -3.26 15.11
N SER A 165 -21.73 -2.87 14.44
CA SER A 165 -20.99 -3.76 13.54
C SER A 165 -20.49 -5.03 14.25
N LEU A 166 -20.44 -6.13 13.51
CA LEU A 166 -19.76 -7.36 13.95
C LEU A 166 -18.23 -7.23 13.96
N LEU A 167 -17.70 -6.22 13.27
CA LEU A 167 -16.27 -6.04 13.05
C LEU A 167 -15.62 -5.06 14.03
N ILE A 168 -16.37 -4.08 14.55
CA ILE A 168 -15.86 -3.09 15.51
C ILE A 168 -15.38 -3.78 16.78
N PHE A 169 -14.33 -3.24 17.41
CA PHE A 169 -13.93 -3.70 18.73
C PHE A 169 -14.96 -3.23 19.76
N ASN A 170 -15.55 -4.18 20.46
CA ASN A 170 -16.53 -3.91 21.52
C ASN A 170 -15.99 -4.46 22.84
N PRO A 171 -15.69 -3.60 23.84
CA PRO A 171 -15.10 -4.03 25.10
C PRO A 171 -16.03 -4.92 25.93
N HIS A 172 -17.33 -4.94 25.64
CA HIS A 172 -18.30 -5.82 26.30
C HIS A 172 -18.41 -7.21 25.65
N LYS A 173 -17.66 -7.47 24.57
CA LYS A 173 -17.71 -8.72 23.79
C LYS A 173 -16.32 -9.31 23.57
N THR A 174 -15.50 -9.36 24.62
CA THR A 174 -14.10 -9.86 24.53
C THR A 174 -13.99 -11.34 24.15
N SER A 175 -15.05 -12.14 24.34
CA SER A 175 -15.13 -13.53 23.85
C SER A 175 -15.16 -13.62 22.31
N GLU A 176 -15.59 -12.56 21.63
CA GLU A 176 -15.62 -12.47 20.17
C GLU A 176 -14.22 -12.09 19.63
N VAL A 177 -13.25 -13.00 19.75
CA VAL A 177 -11.80 -12.73 19.56
C VAL A 177 -11.42 -12.10 18.21
N TRP A 178 -12.21 -12.29 17.15
CA TRP A 178 -11.94 -11.67 15.84
C TRP A 178 -11.99 -10.14 15.91
N ARG A 179 -12.75 -9.57 16.85
CA ARG A 179 -12.90 -8.12 17.04
C ARG A 179 -11.59 -7.41 17.37
N TYR A 180 -10.62 -8.13 17.96
CA TYR A 180 -9.28 -7.60 18.21
C TYR A 180 -8.49 -7.31 16.92
N LEU A 181 -8.90 -7.87 15.78
CA LEU A 181 -8.30 -7.63 14.47
C LEU A 181 -9.24 -6.90 13.52
N THR A 182 -10.51 -7.31 13.45
CA THR A 182 -11.45 -6.82 12.42
C THR A 182 -11.82 -5.35 12.55
N TYR A 183 -11.56 -4.74 13.71
CA TYR A 183 -11.83 -3.32 13.94
C TYR A 183 -11.07 -2.41 12.98
N MET A 184 -9.96 -2.89 12.41
CA MET A 184 -9.17 -2.17 11.40
C MET A 184 -9.98 -1.79 10.15
N PHE A 185 -11.08 -2.50 9.88
CA PHE A 185 -11.94 -2.23 8.74
C PHE A 185 -13.02 -1.17 8.99
N ILE A 186 -13.29 -0.83 10.24
CA ILE A 186 -14.33 0.13 10.61
C ILE A 186 -13.72 1.53 10.69
N HIS A 187 -14.38 2.51 10.05
CA HIS A 187 -13.93 3.89 10.03
C HIS A 187 -15.08 4.84 10.40
N ILE A 188 -14.74 5.91 11.11
CA ILE A 188 -15.69 6.87 11.70
C ILE A 188 -16.27 7.84 10.66
N GLY A 189 -15.56 8.08 9.56
CA GLY A 189 -15.97 9.00 8.49
C GLY A 189 -14.99 8.98 7.33
N ILE A 190 -15.30 9.70 6.25
CA ILE A 190 -14.48 9.64 5.02
C ILE A 190 -13.08 10.22 5.25
N ILE A 191 -12.92 11.25 6.09
CA ILE A 191 -11.62 11.83 6.39
C ILE A 191 -10.73 10.81 7.09
N HIS A 192 -11.27 10.09 8.08
CA HIS A 192 -10.55 9.05 8.80
C HIS A 192 -10.14 7.90 7.87
N LEU A 193 -11.03 7.44 6.98
CA LEU A 193 -10.72 6.41 5.99
C LEU A 193 -9.64 6.87 5.00
N VAL A 194 -9.84 8.02 4.35
CA VAL A 194 -8.93 8.53 3.32
C VAL A 194 -7.53 8.69 3.88
N PHE A 195 -7.40 9.24 5.10
CA PHE A 195 -6.10 9.43 5.71
C PHE A 195 -5.41 8.11 6.07
N ASN A 196 -6.14 7.12 6.61
CA ASN A 196 -5.60 5.78 6.87
C ASN A 196 -5.15 5.10 5.59
N VAL A 197 -6.02 5.01 4.58
CA VAL A 197 -5.71 4.36 3.29
C VAL A 197 -4.54 5.05 2.60
N LEU A 198 -4.51 6.39 2.57
CA LEU A 198 -3.45 7.15 1.94
C LEU A 198 -2.11 6.88 2.64
N THR A 199 -2.06 7.01 3.96
CA THR A 199 -0.85 6.78 4.75
C THR A 199 -0.38 5.34 4.64
N GLN A 200 -1.30 4.38 4.72
CA GLN A 200 -1.05 2.95 4.54
C GLN A 200 -0.45 2.64 3.17
N ILE A 201 -0.97 3.22 2.10
CA ILE A 201 -0.45 2.99 0.75
C ILE A 201 0.94 3.62 0.58
N ILE A 202 1.11 4.87 1.02
CA ILE A 202 2.38 5.61 0.91
C ILE A 202 3.50 4.91 1.66
N LEU A 203 3.21 4.39 2.87
CA LEU A 203 4.20 3.72 3.71
C LEU A 203 4.31 2.22 3.39
N GLY A 204 3.18 1.54 3.27
CA GLY A 204 3.12 0.10 3.13
C GLY A 204 3.67 -0.43 1.81
N ILE A 205 3.36 0.21 0.68
CA ILE A 205 3.78 -0.30 -0.63
C ILE A 205 5.32 -0.38 -0.76
N PRO A 206 6.08 0.70 -0.46
CA PRO A 206 7.54 0.62 -0.47
C PRO A 206 8.11 -0.50 0.41
N LEU A 207 7.58 -0.67 1.62
CA LEU A 207 8.00 -1.73 2.54
C LEU A 207 7.68 -3.13 2.00
N GLU A 208 6.49 -3.31 1.43
CA GLU A 208 6.03 -4.59 0.88
C GLU A 208 6.85 -5.02 -0.34
N LEU A 209 7.23 -4.08 -1.20
CA LEU A 209 8.08 -4.35 -2.35
C LEU A 209 9.48 -4.85 -1.96
N VAL A 210 10.00 -4.37 -0.84
CA VAL A 210 11.36 -4.69 -0.37
C VAL A 210 11.38 -5.94 0.52
N HIS A 211 10.39 -6.07 1.41
CA HIS A 211 10.38 -7.11 2.44
C HIS A 211 9.39 -8.25 2.17
N LYS A 212 8.58 -8.17 1.10
CA LYS A 212 7.51 -9.10 0.72
C LYS A 212 6.25 -8.95 1.58
N PHE A 213 5.10 -9.24 0.96
CA PHE A 213 3.76 -9.09 1.52
C PHE A 213 3.59 -9.69 2.92
N TRP A 214 4.01 -10.95 3.13
CA TRP A 214 3.75 -11.66 4.38
C TRP A 214 4.54 -11.07 5.57
N ARG A 215 5.73 -10.50 5.34
CA ARG A 215 6.51 -9.86 6.40
C ARG A 215 5.83 -8.59 6.86
N ILE A 216 5.36 -7.80 5.90
CA ILE A 216 4.64 -6.56 6.19
C ILE A 216 3.28 -6.86 6.81
N ALA A 217 2.59 -7.91 6.37
CA ALA A 217 1.35 -8.36 6.99
C ALA A 217 1.55 -8.69 8.48
N LEU A 218 2.63 -9.40 8.85
CA LEU A 218 2.93 -9.68 10.25
C LEU A 218 3.15 -8.41 11.07
N VAL A 219 3.93 -7.45 10.55
CA VAL A 219 4.17 -6.16 11.23
C VAL A 219 2.86 -5.37 11.38
N TYR A 220 2.10 -5.24 10.31
CA TYR A 220 0.84 -4.49 10.31
C TYR A 220 -0.19 -5.11 11.26
N LEU A 221 -0.45 -6.42 11.15
CA LEU A 221 -1.44 -7.11 11.97
C LEU A 221 -1.01 -7.17 13.44
N SER A 222 0.29 -7.22 13.74
CA SER A 222 0.78 -7.11 15.11
C SER A 222 0.50 -5.74 15.72
N GLY A 223 0.55 -4.67 14.91
CA GLY A 223 0.21 -3.32 15.35
C GLY A 223 -1.28 -3.16 15.65
N VAL A 224 -2.13 -3.71 14.78
CA VAL A 224 -3.59 -3.79 15.01
C VAL A 224 -3.90 -4.57 16.29
N LEU A 225 -3.31 -5.76 16.45
CA LEU A 225 -3.55 -6.61 17.61
C LEU A 225 -3.04 -5.96 18.92
N ALA A 226 -1.82 -5.40 18.91
CA ALA A 226 -1.30 -4.68 20.07
C ALA A 226 -2.14 -3.45 20.40
N GLY A 227 -2.67 -2.78 19.37
CA GLY A 227 -3.58 -1.65 19.48
C GLY A 227 -4.81 -1.96 20.31
N SER A 228 -5.59 -2.96 19.88
CA SER A 228 -6.81 -3.38 20.58
C SER A 228 -6.54 -3.95 21.97
N LEU A 229 -5.49 -4.77 22.12
CA LEU A 229 -5.15 -5.35 23.43
C LEU A 229 -4.73 -4.29 24.46
N LEU A 230 -3.89 -3.32 24.08
CA LEU A 230 -3.45 -2.27 24.99
C LEU A 230 -4.58 -1.27 25.27
N ASP A 231 -5.37 -0.93 24.26
CA ASP A 231 -6.50 -0.02 24.43
C ASP A 231 -7.49 -0.55 25.46
N TYR A 232 -7.90 -1.83 25.34
CA TYR A 232 -8.78 -2.46 26.32
C TYR A 232 -8.16 -2.54 27.72
N ALA A 233 -6.86 -2.85 27.81
CA ALA A 233 -6.17 -2.94 29.09
C ALA A 233 -6.13 -1.60 29.85
N ILE A 234 -6.17 -0.46 29.14
CA ILE A 234 -6.10 0.88 29.75
C ILE A 234 -7.47 1.55 29.85
N ASP A 235 -8.33 1.45 28.83
CA ASP A 235 -9.65 2.06 28.77
C ASP A 235 -10.71 1.04 28.31
N PRO A 236 -11.19 0.15 29.20
CA PRO A 236 -12.09 -0.96 28.87
C PRO A 236 -13.54 -0.53 28.57
N ARG A 237 -13.77 0.74 28.22
CA ARG A 237 -15.10 1.31 27.97
C ARG A 237 -15.28 1.86 26.56
N ILE A 238 -14.18 2.01 25.81
CA ILE A 238 -14.19 2.63 24.50
C ILE A 238 -14.32 1.58 23.39
N TYR A 239 -15.15 1.90 22.39
CA TYR A 239 -15.20 1.16 21.14
C TYR A 239 -14.03 1.58 20.26
N LEU A 240 -13.29 0.61 19.73
CA LEU A 240 -12.14 0.88 18.87
C LEU A 240 -12.49 0.60 17.41
N ALA A 241 -12.11 1.54 16.54
CA ALA A 241 -12.31 1.50 15.09
C ALA A 241 -11.13 2.19 14.38
N GLY A 242 -10.66 1.59 13.30
CA GLY A 242 -9.68 2.18 12.39
C GLY A 242 -8.42 1.34 12.21
N ALA A 243 -7.86 1.40 11.01
CA ALA A 243 -6.63 0.70 10.63
C ALA A 243 -5.34 1.27 11.25
N SER A 244 -5.45 2.35 12.03
CA SER A 244 -4.32 3.18 12.44
C SER A 244 -3.27 2.46 13.30
N GLY A 245 -3.66 1.45 14.09
CA GLY A 245 -2.68 0.60 14.80
C GLY A 245 -1.68 -0.07 13.85
N GLY A 246 -2.15 -0.55 12.70
CA GLY A 246 -1.29 -1.09 11.64
C GLY A 246 -0.49 0.00 10.92
N VAL A 247 -1.10 1.16 10.65
CA VAL A 247 -0.43 2.32 10.04
C VAL A 247 0.75 2.80 10.89
N TYR A 248 0.57 2.90 12.21
CA TYR A 248 1.65 3.29 13.13
C TYR A 248 2.74 2.22 13.23
N ALA A 249 2.41 0.94 13.02
CA ALA A 249 3.43 -0.11 12.91
C ALA A 249 4.30 0.06 11.64
N LEU A 250 3.70 0.44 10.50
CA LEU A 250 4.44 0.78 9.27
C LEU A 250 5.28 2.04 9.44
N LEU A 251 4.72 3.05 10.12
CA LEU A 251 5.42 4.28 10.45
C LEU A 251 6.68 4.00 11.29
N ALA A 252 6.57 3.16 12.31
CA ALA A 252 7.69 2.71 13.13
C ALA A 252 8.78 2.02 12.29
N ALA A 253 8.39 1.11 11.39
CA ALA A 253 9.33 0.47 10.46
C ALA A 253 10.05 1.49 9.56
N HIS A 254 9.33 2.49 9.06
CA HIS A 254 9.95 3.56 8.28
C HIS A 254 10.89 4.44 9.08
N LEU A 255 10.54 4.78 10.31
CA LEU A 255 11.37 5.61 11.17
C LEU A 255 12.65 4.87 11.55
N ALA A 256 12.55 3.58 11.91
CA ALA A 256 13.72 2.75 12.22
C ALA A 256 14.70 2.69 11.05
N GLU A 257 14.21 2.41 9.84
CA GLU A 257 15.04 2.39 8.63
C GLU A 257 15.69 3.75 8.34
N LEU A 258 14.94 4.84 8.57
CA LEU A 258 15.44 6.21 8.41
C LEU A 258 16.56 6.54 9.40
N LEU A 259 16.40 6.16 10.67
CA LEU A 259 17.38 6.43 11.72
C LEU A 259 18.65 5.58 11.56
N ILE A 260 18.50 4.29 11.24
CA ILE A 260 19.63 3.35 11.11
C ILE A 260 20.47 3.67 9.87
N ASN A 261 19.82 4.05 8.76
CA ASN A 261 20.47 4.19 7.46
C ASN A 261 20.50 5.63 6.93
N TRP A 262 20.40 6.63 7.82
CA TRP A 262 20.31 8.06 7.48
C TRP A 262 21.35 8.51 6.44
N THR A 263 22.62 8.19 6.65
CA THR A 263 23.74 8.62 5.80
C THR A 263 23.77 7.95 4.43
N GLU A 264 23.15 6.77 4.32
CA GLU A 264 23.14 5.94 3.10
C GLU A 264 21.91 6.22 2.21
N MET A 265 20.97 7.03 2.69
CA MET A 265 19.72 7.34 1.99
C MET A 265 19.80 8.63 1.19
N GLU A 266 19.50 8.52 -0.11
CA GLU A 266 19.50 9.65 -1.06
C GLU A 266 18.56 10.78 -0.69
N PHE A 267 17.40 10.44 -0.13
CA PHE A 267 16.31 11.37 0.13
C PHE A 267 15.91 11.35 1.61
N ALA A 268 16.88 11.15 2.51
CA ALA A 268 16.62 11.01 3.96
C ALA A 268 15.82 12.19 4.52
N LEU A 269 16.22 13.43 4.21
CA LEU A 269 15.52 14.63 4.68
C LEU A 269 14.09 14.73 4.13
N TYR A 270 13.89 14.51 2.83
CA TYR A 270 12.56 14.54 2.22
C TYR A 270 11.64 13.47 2.83
N ARG A 271 12.15 12.26 3.03
CA ARG A 271 11.43 11.17 3.70
C ARG A 271 11.10 11.54 5.15
N ALA A 272 12.04 12.14 5.88
CA ALA A 272 11.80 12.61 7.25
C ALA A 272 10.69 13.66 7.30
N LEU A 273 10.69 14.62 6.37
CA LEU A 273 9.65 15.64 6.26
C LEU A 273 8.28 15.05 5.94
N VAL A 274 8.20 14.12 4.98
CA VAL A 274 6.93 13.42 4.65
C VAL A 274 6.41 12.65 5.87
N LEU A 275 7.27 11.90 6.56
CA LEU A 275 6.89 11.18 7.78
C LEU A 275 6.43 12.15 8.88
N ALA A 276 7.13 13.26 9.08
CA ALA A 276 6.75 14.27 10.07
C ALA A 276 5.37 14.86 9.75
N VAL A 277 5.10 15.23 8.48
CA VAL A 277 3.80 15.74 8.05
C VAL A 277 2.70 14.71 8.29
N LEU A 278 2.91 13.45 7.92
CA LEU A 278 1.93 12.37 8.14
C LEU A 278 1.63 12.18 9.63
N ILE A 279 2.67 12.14 10.49
CA ILE A 279 2.50 12.00 11.94
C ILE A 279 1.76 13.19 12.53
N ILE A 280 2.19 14.41 12.21
CA ILE A 280 1.61 15.63 12.78
C ILE A 280 0.15 15.78 12.37
N SER A 281 -0.17 15.52 11.10
CA SER A 281 -1.54 15.60 10.60
C SER A 281 -2.44 14.52 11.23
N ASP A 282 -1.95 13.29 11.37
CA ASP A 282 -2.70 12.22 12.06
C ASP A 282 -3.00 12.57 13.51
N VAL A 283 -1.95 12.92 14.27
CA VAL A 283 -2.08 13.29 15.69
C VAL A 283 -2.99 14.50 15.85
N SER A 284 -2.90 15.48 14.95
CA SER A 284 -3.77 16.66 14.94
C SER A 284 -5.24 16.28 14.69
N LEU A 285 -5.52 15.34 13.78
CA LEU A 285 -6.87 14.82 13.53
C LEU A 285 -7.42 14.10 14.76
N VAL A 286 -6.60 13.28 15.42
CA VAL A 286 -6.98 12.57 16.66
C VAL A 286 -7.32 13.55 17.78
N ILE A 287 -6.45 14.54 18.02
CA ILE A 287 -6.68 15.59 19.04
C ILE A 287 -7.94 16.38 18.70
N TYR A 288 -8.12 16.80 17.46
CA TYR A 288 -9.31 17.53 17.03
C TYR A 288 -10.58 16.73 17.30
N HIS A 289 -10.60 15.45 16.91
CA HIS A 289 -11.75 14.57 17.14
C HIS A 289 -12.02 14.29 18.61
N ARG A 290 -10.99 14.30 19.47
CA ARG A 290 -11.13 14.04 20.91
C ARG A 290 -11.69 15.24 21.67
N TYR A 291 -11.25 16.44 21.33
CA TYR A 291 -11.53 17.65 22.13
C TYR A 291 -12.61 18.56 21.53
N TYR A 292 -12.84 18.51 20.23
CA TYR A 292 -13.76 19.43 19.54
C TYR A 292 -14.99 18.75 18.97
N LEU A 293 -14.94 17.45 18.70
CA LEU A 293 -16.11 16.69 18.26
C LEU A 293 -16.74 15.97 19.47
N ASN A 294 -17.99 16.30 19.79
CA ASN A 294 -18.79 15.64 20.83
C ASN A 294 -19.31 14.26 20.36
N SER A 295 -18.42 13.43 19.85
CA SER A 295 -18.74 12.06 19.44
C SER A 295 -18.50 11.09 20.59
N ALA A 296 -19.44 10.17 20.81
CA ALA A 296 -19.27 9.08 21.78
C ALA A 296 -18.09 8.17 21.40
N ASP A 297 -17.86 8.00 20.09
CA ASP A 297 -16.77 7.22 19.52
C ASP A 297 -15.53 8.09 19.30
N LYS A 298 -14.38 7.59 19.77
CA LYS A 298 -13.14 8.38 19.83
C LYS A 298 -12.00 7.56 19.22
N VAL A 299 -11.21 8.20 18.36
CA VAL A 299 -9.98 7.58 17.85
C VAL A 299 -8.99 7.41 19.00
N SER A 300 -8.48 6.19 19.21
CA SER A 300 -7.60 5.89 20.33
C SER A 300 -6.14 6.22 20.04
N TYR A 301 -5.59 7.19 20.79
CA TYR A 301 -4.16 7.46 20.80
C TYR A 301 -3.35 6.30 21.42
N ILE A 302 -3.97 5.49 22.29
CA ILE A 302 -3.34 4.33 22.92
C ILE A 302 -3.09 3.27 21.86
N SER A 303 -4.07 3.02 20.98
CA SER A 303 -3.91 2.09 19.86
C SER A 303 -2.78 2.54 18.91
N HIS A 304 -2.62 3.84 18.68
CA HIS A 304 -1.54 4.37 17.84
C HIS A 304 -0.18 4.11 18.48
N PHE A 305 -0.05 4.38 19.79
CA PHE A 305 1.18 4.13 20.54
C PHE A 305 1.53 2.64 20.60
N ALA A 306 0.57 1.77 20.89
CA ALA A 306 0.78 0.32 20.92
C ALA A 306 1.20 -0.21 19.55
N GLY A 307 0.54 0.25 18.49
CA GLY A 307 0.86 -0.07 17.10
C GLY A 307 2.29 0.30 16.73
N PHE A 308 2.73 1.51 17.14
CA PHE A 308 4.10 1.96 16.95
C PHE A 308 5.12 1.06 17.67
N MET A 309 4.90 0.75 18.94
CA MET A 309 5.78 -0.12 19.73
C MET A 309 5.85 -1.54 19.15
N ALA A 310 4.70 -2.12 18.77
CA ALA A 310 4.65 -3.39 18.07
C ALA A 310 5.40 -3.35 16.74
N GLY A 311 5.29 -2.24 15.98
CA GLY A 311 6.04 -2.02 14.75
C GLY A 311 7.55 -2.00 14.95
N VAL A 312 8.07 -1.39 16.01
CA VAL A 312 9.51 -1.41 16.33
C VAL A 312 9.98 -2.84 16.64
N LEU A 313 9.25 -3.55 17.50
CA LEU A 313 9.60 -4.91 17.93
C LEU A 313 9.50 -5.91 16.77
N MET A 314 8.33 -5.97 16.12
CA MET A 314 8.07 -6.89 15.01
C MET A 314 8.85 -6.51 13.76
N GLY A 315 9.11 -5.22 13.55
CA GLY A 315 10.02 -4.75 12.51
C GLY A 315 11.42 -5.34 12.69
N THR A 316 11.95 -5.30 13.91
CA THR A 316 13.27 -5.88 14.26
C THR A 316 13.30 -7.40 14.09
N ILE A 317 12.21 -8.10 14.40
CA ILE A 317 12.13 -9.56 14.33
C ILE A 317 11.94 -10.05 12.89
N VAL A 318 11.05 -9.39 12.14
CA VAL A 318 10.51 -9.90 10.88
C VAL A 318 11.16 -9.25 9.67
N LEU A 319 11.57 -7.98 9.71
CA LEU A 319 12.14 -7.34 8.52
C LEU A 319 13.53 -7.89 8.20
N ARG A 320 13.84 -7.95 6.91
CA ARG A 320 15.12 -8.47 6.45
C ARG A 320 16.19 -7.40 6.62
N ASN A 321 17.23 -7.72 7.40
CA ASN A 321 18.46 -6.95 7.33
C ASN A 321 19.36 -7.49 6.21
N PHE A 322 19.76 -6.61 5.29
CA PHE A 322 20.56 -6.97 4.12
C PHE A 322 22.06 -7.11 4.44
N ARG A 323 22.53 -6.52 5.54
CA ARG A 323 23.90 -6.72 6.06
C ARG A 323 23.84 -7.11 7.53
N LYS A 324 24.04 -8.40 7.82
CA LYS A 324 24.00 -8.90 9.20
C LYS A 324 25.27 -8.53 9.94
N LYS A 325 25.16 -7.70 10.98
CA LYS A 325 26.21 -7.53 11.99
C LYS A 325 25.99 -8.53 13.14
N ASN A 326 27.07 -8.93 13.82
CA ASN A 326 27.00 -9.95 14.87
C ASN A 326 26.10 -9.55 16.05
N TRP A 327 26.06 -8.26 16.40
CA TRP A 327 25.22 -7.72 17.48
C TRP A 327 23.72 -7.77 17.16
N GLU A 328 23.34 -7.81 15.88
CA GLU A 328 21.93 -7.86 15.48
C GLU A 328 21.28 -9.15 15.89
N ARG A 329 22.04 -10.25 16.01
CA ARG A 329 21.51 -11.51 16.54
C ARG A 329 21.08 -11.35 18.00
N VAL A 330 21.85 -10.60 18.79
CA VAL A 330 21.53 -10.33 20.20
C VAL A 330 20.30 -9.44 20.29
N VAL A 331 20.26 -8.35 19.51
CA VAL A 331 19.11 -7.44 19.44
C VAL A 331 17.85 -8.18 18.97
N TRP A 332 17.97 -9.10 18.02
CA TRP A 332 16.86 -9.93 17.57
C TRP A 332 16.29 -10.80 18.69
N TRP A 333 17.14 -11.49 19.46
CA TRP A 333 16.69 -12.30 20.60
C TRP A 333 16.07 -11.45 21.71
N ILE A 334 16.64 -10.29 22.00
CA ILE A 334 16.07 -9.33 22.96
C ILE A 334 14.69 -8.87 22.49
N ALA A 335 14.56 -8.43 21.24
CA ALA A 335 13.30 -8.00 20.66
C ALA A 335 12.26 -9.13 20.67
N PHE A 336 12.66 -10.36 20.34
CA PHE A 336 11.80 -11.54 20.37
C PHE A 336 11.28 -11.83 21.79
N ALA A 337 12.17 -11.80 22.79
CA ALA A 337 11.78 -12.00 24.19
C ALA A 337 10.85 -10.89 24.70
N ILE A 338 11.17 -9.62 24.42
CA ILE A 338 10.33 -8.48 24.80
C ILE A 338 8.96 -8.58 24.13
N ALA A 339 8.90 -8.83 22.82
CA ALA A 339 7.63 -8.99 22.12
C ALA A 339 6.79 -10.12 22.72
N GLY A 340 7.38 -11.30 22.93
CA GLY A 340 6.68 -12.44 23.54
C GLY A 340 6.13 -12.12 24.92
N LEU A 341 6.92 -11.49 25.78
CA LEU A 341 6.51 -11.08 27.13
C LEU A 341 5.41 -10.00 27.08
N SER A 342 5.56 -8.97 26.25
CA SER A 342 4.58 -7.89 26.11
C SER A 342 3.24 -8.39 25.59
N PHE A 343 3.21 -9.20 24.52
CA PHE A 343 1.97 -9.77 24.01
C PHE A 343 1.31 -10.71 25.03
N SER A 344 2.10 -11.54 25.73
CA SER A 344 1.58 -12.43 26.77
C SER A 344 0.96 -11.64 27.92
N ALA A 345 1.64 -10.60 28.40
CA ALA A 345 1.12 -9.73 29.45
C ALA A 345 -0.17 -9.03 29.03
N LEU A 346 -0.22 -8.50 27.80
CA LEU A 346 -1.42 -7.85 27.28
C LEU A 346 -2.61 -8.82 27.16
N VAL A 347 -2.38 -10.03 26.67
CA VAL A 347 -3.42 -11.07 26.62
C VAL A 347 -3.91 -11.43 28.02
N LEU A 348 -3.01 -11.59 28.99
CA LEU A 348 -3.40 -11.86 30.38
C LEU A 348 -4.24 -10.72 30.97
N LEU A 349 -3.86 -9.47 30.75
CA LEU A 349 -4.62 -8.30 31.19
C LEU A 349 -6.03 -8.24 30.58
N ASN A 350 -6.20 -8.77 29.35
CA ASN A 350 -7.50 -8.82 28.68
C ASN A 350 -8.41 -9.96 29.19
N ILE A 351 -7.84 -11.00 29.80
CA ILE A 351 -8.59 -12.12 30.39
C ILE A 351 -9.01 -11.81 31.83
N ILE A 352 -8.21 -11.02 32.55
CA ILE A 352 -8.53 -10.62 33.93
C ILE A 352 -9.76 -9.71 33.91
N PRO A 353 -10.79 -9.98 34.72
CA PRO A 353 -11.97 -9.11 34.80
C PRO A 353 -11.57 -7.70 35.22
N HIS A 354 -11.95 -6.71 34.43
CA HIS A 354 -11.89 -5.31 34.86
C HIS A 354 -12.99 -5.08 35.90
N ILE A 355 -12.59 -4.77 37.14
CA ILE A 355 -13.48 -4.46 38.27
C ILE A 355 -14.15 -3.11 38.08
#